data_AF-A0A7K2ZDX9-F1
#
_entry.id   AF-A0A7K2ZDX9-F1
#
_cell.length_a   1.000
_cell.length_b   1.000
_cell.length_c   1.000
_cell.angle_alpha   90.00
_cell.angle_beta   90.00
_cell.angle_gamma   90.00
#
_symmetry.space_group_name_H-M   'P 1'
#
loop_
_entity.id
_entity.type
_entity.pdbx_description
1 polymer ?
#
loop_
_entity_poly.entity_id
_entity_poly.type
_entity_poly.pdbx_seq_one_letter_code
_entity_poly.pdbx_strand_id
1 'polypeptide(L)'
;LCAAHPLDEPLQALRVRALRDAGRTAEALAAYEEVRTVLSDRLGTDPGPELRGLYGELLHQEPAAPEPSKPPIPVELPAAPKP
;
A
#
# COMPACT_ATOMS: atom_id res chain seq x y z
N LEU A 1 -11.76 -5.63 6.43
CA LEU A 1 -12.22 -5.69 5.02
C LEU A 1 -11.22 -6.46 4.16
N CYS A 2 -9.96 -6.02 3.99
CA CYS A 2 -8.98 -6.78 3.20
C CYS A 2 -8.70 -8.19 3.73
N ALA A 3 -8.59 -8.40 5.05
CA ALA A 3 -8.39 -9.74 5.63
C ALA A 3 -9.56 -10.72 5.38
N ALA A 4 -10.75 -10.21 5.07
CA ALA A 4 -11.91 -11.04 4.73
C ALA A 4 -11.94 -11.44 3.25
N HIS A 5 -11.10 -10.81 2.41
CA HIS A 5 -11.05 -11.01 0.96
C HIS A 5 -9.60 -11.22 0.49
N PRO A 6 -8.94 -12.32 0.92
CA PRO A 6 -7.54 -12.57 0.60
C PRO A 6 -7.29 -12.88 -0.89
N LEU A 7 -8.33 -13.27 -1.64
CA LEU A 7 -8.24 -13.56 -3.08
C LEU A 7 -8.42 -12.33 -3.97
N ASP A 8 -8.86 -11.19 -3.41
CA ASP A 8 -8.98 -9.94 -4.17
C ASP A 8 -7.62 -9.24 -4.27
N GLU A 9 -6.80 -9.64 -5.24
CA GLU A 9 -5.45 -9.11 -5.45
C GLU A 9 -5.38 -7.57 -5.50
N PRO A 10 -6.29 -6.84 -6.18
CA PRO A 10 -6.26 -5.37 -6.20
C PRO A 10 -6.47 -4.76 -4.81
N LEU A 11 -7.35 -5.36 -4.00
CA LEU A 11 -7.61 -4.92 -2.63
C LEU A 11 -6.40 -5.18 -1.73
N GLN A 12 -5.70 -6.30 -1.94
CA GLN A 12 -4.46 -6.60 -1.22
C GLN A 12 -3.33 -5.68 -1.65
N ALA A 13 -3.21 -5.36 -2.94
CA ALA A 13 -2.23 -4.39 -3.44
C ALA A 13 -2.42 -3.01 -2.80
N LEU A 14 -3.67 -2.55 -2.63
CA LEU A 14 -4.00 -1.32 -1.90
C LEU A 14 -3.61 -1.40 -0.42
N ARG A 15 -3.84 -2.53 0.26
CA ARG A 15 -3.42 -2.75 1.66
C ARG A 15 -1.90 -2.66 1.79
N VAL A 16 -1.16 -3.35 0.92
CA VAL A 16 0.31 -3.37 0.92
C VAL A 16 0.87 -1.97 0.65
N ARG A 17 0.32 -1.24 -0.34
CA ARG A 17 0.67 0.17 -0.61
C ARG A 17 0.39 1.08 0.59
N ALA A 18 -0.77 0.96 1.22
CA ALA A 18 -1.12 1.78 2.37
C ALA A 18 -0.19 1.52 3.57
N LEU A 19 0.23 0.27 3.80
CA LEU A 19 1.19 -0.08 4.85
C LEU A 19 2.59 0.46 4.55
N ARG A 20 3.02 0.37 3.29
CA ARG A 20 4.26 0.97 2.79
C ARG A 20 4.29 2.48 3.02
N ASP A 21 3.24 3.17 2.58
CA ASP A 21 3.14 4.64 2.68
C ASP A 21 3.02 5.10 4.15
N ALA A 22 2.55 4.24 5.05
CA ALA A 22 2.55 4.47 6.49
C ALA A 22 3.91 4.19 7.17
N GLY A 23 4.96 3.82 6.42
CA GLY A 23 6.27 3.44 6.97
C GLY A 23 6.30 2.09 7.68
N ARG A 24 5.25 1.27 7.51
CA ARG A 24 5.08 -0.04 8.18
C ARG A 24 5.50 -1.17 7.24
N THR A 25 6.72 -1.09 6.70
CA THR A 25 7.26 -2.04 5.70
C THR A 25 7.19 -3.50 6.16
N ALA A 26 7.49 -3.79 7.43
CA ALA A 26 7.42 -5.15 7.97
C ALA A 26 6.00 -5.75 7.89
N GLU A 27 4.98 -4.93 8.14
CA GLU A 27 3.58 -5.36 8.04
C GLU A 27 3.11 -5.47 6.59
N ALA A 28 3.64 -4.63 5.70
CA ALA A 28 3.40 -4.74 4.27
C ALA A 28 3.96 -6.05 3.70
N LEU A 29 5.16 -6.46 4.13
CA LEU A 29 5.77 -7.74 3.79
C LEU A 29 4.95 -8.92 4.32
N ALA A 30 4.52 -8.86 5.60
CA ALA A 30 3.68 -9.91 6.19
C ALA A 30 2.33 -10.05 5.46
N ALA A 31 1.69 -8.93 5.10
CA ALA A 31 0.44 -8.95 4.35
C ALA A 31 0.61 -9.56 2.95
N TYR A 32 1.72 -9.31 2.26
CA TYR A 32 2.03 -9.94 0.98
C TYR A 32 2.23 -11.45 1.12
N GLU A 33 2.99 -11.90 2.13
CA GLU A 33 3.24 -13.32 2.41
C GLU A 33 1.93 -14.08 2.71
N GLU A 34 1.01 -13.49 3.49
CA GLU A 34 -0.32 -14.07 3.73
C GLU A 34 -1.06 -14.33 2.41
N VAL A 35 -1.11 -13.32 1.54
CA VAL A 35 -1.84 -13.39 0.27
C VAL A 35 -1.21 -14.41 -0.68
N ARG A 36 0.12 -14.40 -0.78
CA ARG A 36 0.88 -15.39 -1.55
C ARG A 36 0.55 -16.82 -1.10
N THR A 37 0.55 -17.05 0.21
CA THR A 37 0.25 -18.36 0.79
C THR A 37 -1.19 -18.77 0.47
N VAL A 38 -2.16 -17.87 0.64
CA VAL A 38 -3.57 -18.18 0.35
C VAL A 38 -3.79 -18.44 -1.14
N LEU A 39 -3.17 -17.69 -2.03
CA LEU A 39 -3.27 -17.92 -3.48
C LEU A 39 -2.64 -19.25 -3.87
N SER A 40 -1.46 -19.57 -3.33
CA SER A 40 -0.80 -20.85 -3.57
C SER A 40 -1.63 -22.02 -3.03
N ASP A 41 -2.16 -21.91 -1.81
CA ASP A 41 -2.93 -22.98 -1.17
C ASP A 41 -4.31 -23.20 -1.82
N ARG A 42 -4.99 -22.12 -2.24
CA ARG A 42 -6.36 -22.19 -2.76
C ARG A 42 -6.42 -22.38 -4.27
N LEU A 43 -5.52 -21.76 -5.01
CA LEU A 43 -5.54 -21.72 -6.46
C LEU A 43 -4.32 -22.41 -7.10
N GLY A 44 -3.28 -22.71 -6.33
CA GLY A 44 -2.02 -23.22 -6.88
C GLY A 44 -1.27 -22.19 -7.72
N THR A 45 -1.63 -20.91 -7.58
CA THR A 45 -1.10 -19.81 -8.38
C THR A 45 -0.24 -18.88 -7.55
N ASP A 46 0.76 -18.32 -8.21
CA ASP A 46 1.53 -17.21 -7.68
C ASP A 46 0.75 -15.88 -7.71
N PRO A 47 1.07 -14.92 -6.83
CA PRO A 47 0.55 -13.57 -6.90
C PRO A 47 0.92 -12.88 -8.22
N GLY A 48 0.00 -12.07 -8.72
CA GLY A 48 0.10 -11.32 -9.96
C GLY A 48 1.26 -10.32 -9.98
N PRO A 49 1.60 -9.81 -11.19
CA PRO A 49 2.77 -8.96 -11.40
C PRO A 49 2.73 -7.65 -10.60
N GLU A 50 1.53 -7.10 -10.33
CA GLU A 50 1.39 -5.87 -9.53
C GLU A 50 1.80 -6.09 -8.07
N LEU A 51 1.35 -7.19 -7.45
CA LEU A 51 1.74 -7.55 -6.09
C LEU A 51 3.22 -7.92 -5.99
N ARG A 52 3.75 -8.67 -6.96
CA ARG A 52 5.19 -8.99 -7.05
C ARG A 52 6.06 -7.74 -7.22
N GLY A 53 5.62 -6.78 -8.03
CA GLY A 53 6.28 -5.49 -8.19
C GLY A 53 6.35 -4.71 -6.88
N LEU A 54 5.21 -4.62 -6.16
CA LEU A 54 5.15 -3.99 -4.84
C LEU A 54 6.06 -4.67 -3.81
N TYR A 55 6.12 -5.99 -3.80
CA TYR A 55 7.04 -6.73 -2.93
C TYR A 55 8.51 -6.40 -3.25
N GLY A 56 8.86 -6.31 -4.54
CA GLY A 56 10.19 -5.90 -4.97
C GLY A 56 10.55 -4.48 -4.51
N GLU A 57 9.60 -3.54 -4.62
CA GLU A 57 9.77 -2.17 -4.11
C GLU A 57 9.96 -2.16 -2.58
N LEU A 58 9.18 -2.95 -1.83
CA LEU A 58 9.30 -3.06 -0.38
C LEU A 58 10.67 -3.59 0.07
N LEU A 59 11.27 -4.50 -0.69
CA LEU A 59 12.62 -5.02 -0.41
C LEU A 59 13.72 -4.00 -0.72
N HIS A 60 13.48 -3.07 -1.65
CA HIS A 60 14.44 -2.04 -2.05
C HIS A 60 14.28 -0.73 -1.27
N GLN A 61 13.12 -0.49 -0.67
CA GLN A 61 12.92 0.64 0.22
C GLN A 61 13.64 0.37 1.54
N GLU A 62 14.85 0.91 1.66
CA GLU A 62 15.41 1.36 2.94
C GLU A 62 14.30 2.06 3.73
N PRO A 63 14.13 1.82 5.04
CA PRO A 63 13.05 2.40 5.83
C PRO A 63 13.08 3.92 5.71
N ALA A 64 12.27 4.45 4.80
CA ALA A 64 12.01 5.87 4.72
C ALA A 64 11.36 6.20 6.06
N ALA A 65 12.11 6.92 6.90
CA ALA A 65 11.59 7.47 8.14
C ALA A 65 10.22 8.09 7.85
N PRO A 66 9.23 7.92 8.75
CA PRO A 66 7.87 8.37 8.49
C PRO A 66 7.91 9.87 8.19
N GLU A 67 7.82 10.23 6.90
CA GLU A 67 7.71 11.63 6.54
C GLU A 67 6.36 12.10 7.06
N PRO A 68 6.32 13.16 7.89
CA PRO A 68 5.06 13.65 8.40
C PRO A 68 4.19 14.03 7.21
N SER A 69 3.04 13.37 7.12
CA SER A 69 1.98 13.60 6.14
C SER A 69 1.87 15.10 5.86
N LYS A 70 2.34 15.52 4.68
CA LYS A 70 2.25 16.91 4.24
C LYS A 70 0.77 17.30 4.29
N PRO A 71 0.37 18.32 5.07
CA PRO A 71 -1.03 18.72 5.12
C PRO A 71 -1.47 19.12 3.71
N PRO A 72 -2.73 18.82 3.31
CA PRO A 72 -3.26 19.33 2.06
C PRO A 72 -3.15 20.85 2.10
N ILE A 73 -2.42 21.40 1.14
CA ILE A 73 -2.24 22.84 0.97
C ILE A 73 -3.66 23.43 0.94
N PRO A 74 -4.05 24.32 1.87
CA PRO A 74 -5.34 24.99 1.78
C PRO A 74 -5.39 25.73 0.45
N VAL A 75 -6.37 25.39 -0.39
CA VAL A 75 -6.67 26.15 -1.60
C VAL A 75 -7.12 27.53 -1.13
N GLU A 76 -6.19 28.49 -1.13
CA GLU A 76 -6.48 29.88 -0.78
C GLU A 76 -7.42 30.44 -1.84
N LEU A 77 -8.66 30.66 -1.42
CA LEU A 77 -9.70 31.32 -2.20
C LEU A 77 -9.20 32.74 -2.56
N PRO A 78 -9.14 33.12 -3.84
CA PRO A 78 -8.58 34.41 -4.22
C PRO A 78 -9.36 35.56 -3.57
N ALA A 79 -8.62 36.38 -2.83
CA ALA A 79 -9.09 37.59 -2.19
C ALA A 79 -9.84 38.48 -3.19
N ALA A 80 -11.12 38.73 -2.91
CA ALA A 80 -11.87 39.78 -3.56
C ALA A 80 -11.30 41.15 -3.13
N PRO A 81 -10.98 42.06 -4.07
CA PRO A 81 -10.50 43.39 -3.73
C PRO A 81 -11.64 44.28 -3.22
N LYS A 82 -11.40 45.00 -2.11
CA LYS A 82 -12.12 46.22 -1.73
C LYS A 82 -11.43 47.42 -2.43
N PRO A 83 -12.14 48.46 -2.89
CA PRO A 83 -12.90 49.39 -2.03
C PRO A 83 -14.38 49.57 -2.38
#